data_AF-A0A0K3C973-F1
#
_entry.id   AF-A0A0K3C973-F1
#
_cell.length_a   1.000
_cell.length_b   1.000
_cell.length_c   1.000
_cell.angle_alpha   90.00
_cell.angle_beta   90.00
_cell.angle_gamma   90.00
#
_symmetry.space_group_name_H-M   'P 1'
#
loop_
_entity.id
_entity.type
_entity.pdbx_description
1 polymer ?
#
loop_
_entity_poly.entity_id
_entity_poly.type
_entity_poly.pdbx_seq_one_letter_code
_entity_poly.pdbx_strand_id
1 'polypeptide(L)'
;MLNPETLSKAKEKEIFKQFMEDYNTGTLPNEKYYDIKQYEQRMTAVRMGETVDKSDSYDFMKDLEAAKSSQRRSAAASSEQLMDRSRLEELRKLQTDRVQKEKMQRLGMDVSENLGVRLEDKLR
;
A
#
# COMPACT_ATOMS: atom_id res chain seq x y z
N MET A 1 15.39 -40.11 -37.89
CA MET A 1 16.35 -39.18 -37.25
C MET A 1 16.77 -38.15 -38.28
N LEU A 2 16.63 -36.88 -37.95
CA LEU A 2 17.00 -35.76 -38.80
C LEU A 2 18.50 -35.45 -38.58
N ASN A 3 19.30 -35.37 -39.63
CA ASN A 3 20.73 -35.05 -39.51
C ASN A 3 20.90 -33.51 -39.46
N PRO A 4 21.43 -32.92 -38.37
CA PRO A 4 21.53 -31.47 -38.22
C PRO A 4 22.45 -30.80 -39.26
N GLU A 5 23.46 -31.53 -39.75
CA GLU A 5 24.45 -31.01 -40.71
C GLU A 5 23.91 -30.83 -42.13
N THR A 6 22.72 -31.38 -42.45
CA THR A 6 22.10 -31.27 -43.78
C THR A 6 21.01 -30.21 -43.86
N LEU A 7 20.73 -29.51 -42.76
CA LEU A 7 19.73 -28.44 -42.72
C LEU A 7 20.31 -27.08 -43.10
N SER A 8 19.50 -26.30 -43.83
CA SER A 8 19.73 -24.87 -43.97
C SER A 8 19.56 -24.17 -42.62
N LYS A 9 20.41 -23.20 -42.33
CA LYS A 9 20.37 -22.39 -41.09
C LYS A 9 19.00 -21.75 -40.81
N ALA A 10 18.23 -21.45 -41.85
CA ALA A 10 16.87 -20.91 -41.69
C ALA A 10 15.91 -21.96 -41.08
N LYS A 11 15.96 -23.17 -41.61
CA LYS A 11 15.12 -24.29 -41.17
C LYS A 11 15.55 -24.82 -39.80
N GLU A 12 16.85 -24.75 -39.51
CA GLU A 12 17.38 -25.03 -38.18
C GLU A 12 16.80 -24.07 -37.11
N LYS A 13 16.71 -22.76 -37.40
CA LYS A 13 16.09 -21.79 -36.49
C LYS A 13 14.60 -22.04 -36.26
N GLU A 14 13.85 -22.44 -37.29
CA GLU A 14 12.43 -22.77 -37.15
C GLU A 14 12.22 -24.00 -36.26
N ILE A 15 12.98 -25.07 -36.49
CA ILE A 15 12.92 -26.29 -35.69
C ILE A 15 13.38 -26.02 -34.26
N PHE A 16 14.41 -25.19 -34.09
CA PHE A 16 14.90 -24.79 -32.77
C PHE A 16 13.86 -23.97 -32.01
N LYS A 17 13.13 -23.07 -32.67
CA LYS A 17 12.03 -22.32 -32.06
C LYS A 17 10.91 -23.25 -31.59
N GLN A 18 10.49 -24.19 -32.42
CA GLN A 18 9.48 -25.18 -32.06
C GLN A 18 9.95 -26.06 -30.89
N PHE A 19 11.21 -26.50 -30.91
CA PHE A 19 11.82 -27.22 -29.79
C PHE A 19 11.85 -26.38 -28.50
N MET A 20 12.14 -25.08 -28.58
CA MET A 20 12.11 -24.18 -27.43
C MET A 20 10.72 -24.02 -26.82
N GLU A 21 9.69 -24.00 -27.65
CA GLU A 21 8.28 -23.94 -27.24
C GLU A 21 7.82 -25.28 -26.64
N ASP A 22 8.11 -26.40 -27.30
CA ASP A 22 7.68 -27.74 -26.90
C ASP A 22 8.32 -28.20 -25.58
N TYR A 23 9.58 -27.86 -25.35
CA TYR A 23 10.33 -28.23 -24.14
C TYR A 23 10.43 -27.09 -23.11
N ASN A 24 9.74 -25.97 -23.35
CA ASN A 24 9.77 -24.79 -22.48
C ASN A 24 11.21 -24.38 -22.07
N THR A 25 12.14 -24.51 -23.01
CA THR A 25 13.56 -24.14 -22.78
C THR A 25 13.78 -22.66 -23.05
N GLY A 26 12.86 -22.02 -23.75
CA GLY A 26 12.70 -20.57 -23.73
C GLY A 26 12.09 -20.15 -22.41
N THR A 27 12.94 -19.86 -21.42
CA THR A 27 12.55 -19.02 -20.30
C THR A 27 12.16 -17.65 -20.87
N LEU A 28 10.90 -17.49 -21.28
CA LEU A 28 10.34 -16.17 -21.52
C LEU A 28 10.50 -15.43 -20.19
N PRO A 29 11.35 -14.40 -20.09
CA PRO A 29 11.61 -13.70 -18.83
C PRO A 29 10.41 -12.80 -18.51
N ASN A 30 9.23 -13.41 -18.43
CA ASN A 30 8.02 -12.74 -18.05
C ASN A 30 7.98 -12.76 -16.53
N GLU A 31 8.08 -11.56 -15.94
CA GLU A 31 8.05 -11.33 -14.50
C GLU A 31 6.96 -12.17 -13.81
N LYS A 32 5.78 -12.30 -14.43
CA LYS A 32 4.67 -13.07 -13.87
C LYS A 32 5.02 -14.53 -13.50
N TYR A 33 5.91 -15.15 -14.28
CA TYR A 33 6.21 -16.58 -14.16
C TYR A 33 7.58 -16.86 -13.53
N TYR A 34 8.49 -15.87 -13.49
CA TYR A 34 9.86 -16.04 -13.01
C TYR A 34 10.26 -15.10 -11.87
N ASP A 35 9.61 -13.93 -11.74
CA ASP A 35 9.77 -13.01 -10.60
C ASP A 35 8.39 -12.56 -10.09
N ILE A 36 7.73 -13.47 -9.38
CA ILE A 36 6.39 -13.27 -8.82
C ILE A 36 6.38 -12.05 -7.89
N LYS A 37 7.47 -11.80 -7.14
CA LYS A 37 7.55 -10.68 -6.21
C LYS A 37 7.53 -9.34 -6.94
N GLN A 38 8.35 -9.20 -7.98
CA GLN A 38 8.37 -7.98 -8.80
C GLN A 38 7.03 -7.77 -9.51
N TYR A 39 6.43 -8.84 -10.04
CA TYR A 39 5.10 -8.80 -10.66
C TYR A 39 4.00 -8.35 -9.68
N GLU A 40 3.97 -8.90 -8.47
CA GLU A 40 2.98 -8.56 -7.44
C GLU A 40 3.14 -7.11 -6.96
N GLN A 41 4.37 -6.65 -6.75
CA GLN A 41 4.66 -5.25 -6.41
C GLN A 41 4.15 -4.31 -7.50
N ARG A 42 4.43 -4.63 -8.77
CA ARG A 42 3.95 -3.86 -9.92
C ARG A 42 2.43 -3.83 -10.00
N MET A 43 1.76 -4.97 -9.83
CA MET A 43 0.29 -5.04 -9.85
C MET A 43 -0.34 -4.31 -8.67
N THR A 44 0.33 -4.29 -7.53
CA THR A 44 -0.10 -3.56 -6.33
C THR A 44 0.01 -2.05 -6.56
N ALA A 45 1.13 -1.57 -7.10
CA ALA A 45 1.33 -0.17 -7.48
C ALA A 45 0.25 0.31 -8.47
N VAL A 46 -0.02 -0.48 -9.52
CA VAL A 46 -1.09 -0.17 -10.49
C VAL A 46 -2.47 -0.11 -9.82
N ARG A 47 -2.77 -1.02 -8.89
CA ARG A 47 -4.05 -1.03 -8.14
C ARG A 47 -4.19 0.17 -7.21
N MET A 48 -3.08 0.65 -6.66
CA MET A 48 -3.02 1.86 -5.82
C MET A 48 -3.08 3.15 -6.65
N GLY A 49 -3.17 3.06 -7.99
CA GLY A 49 -3.21 4.20 -8.89
C GLY A 49 -1.84 4.85 -9.13
N GLU A 50 -0.76 4.16 -8.76
CA GLU A 50 0.60 4.62 -8.96
C GLU A 50 1.06 4.36 -10.41
N THR A 51 1.78 5.32 -10.99
CA THR A 51 2.32 5.19 -12.35
C THR A 51 3.62 4.40 -12.32
N VAL A 52 3.57 3.13 -12.72
CA VAL A 52 4.76 2.31 -12.88
C VAL A 52 5.46 2.71 -14.17
N ASP A 53 6.67 3.25 -14.07
CA ASP A 53 7.53 3.47 -15.22
C ASP A 53 8.04 2.15 -15.77
N LYS A 54 7.91 1.98 -17.08
CA LYS A 54 8.38 0.81 -17.83
C LYS A 54 9.74 1.04 -18.49
N SER A 55 10.40 2.15 -18.19
CA SER A 55 11.68 2.52 -18.79
C SER A 55 12.84 1.91 -18.02
N ASP A 56 13.77 1.28 -18.73
CA ASP A 56 15.05 0.78 -18.17
C ASP A 56 16.02 1.91 -17.76
N SER A 57 15.68 3.18 -18.00
CA SER A 57 16.48 4.34 -17.62
C SER A 57 15.95 5.00 -16.35
N TYR A 58 16.84 5.27 -15.39
CA TYR A 58 16.53 6.03 -14.18
C TYR A 58 16.44 7.54 -14.49
N ASP A 59 15.34 8.18 -14.08
CA ASP A 59 15.17 9.63 -14.13
C ASP A 59 15.12 10.24 -12.72
N PHE A 60 16.16 11.00 -12.40
CA PHE A 60 16.31 11.65 -11.09
C PHE A 60 15.25 12.73 -10.83
N MET A 61 14.75 13.41 -11.88
CA MET A 61 13.80 14.50 -11.71
C MET A 61 12.45 13.98 -11.23
N LYS A 62 12.04 12.83 -11.76
CA LYS A 62 10.79 12.17 -11.41
C LYS A 62 10.79 11.65 -9.96
N ASP A 63 11.91 11.08 -9.53
CA ASP A 63 12.08 10.60 -8.15
C ASP A 63 12.01 11.77 -7.14
N LEU A 64 12.66 12.89 -7.47
CA LEU A 64 12.60 14.12 -6.66
C LEU A 64 11.17 14.69 -6.57
N GLU A 65 10.39 14.60 -7.64
CA GLU A 65 8.98 14.99 -7.64
C GLU A 65 8.11 14.04 -6.80
N ALA A 66 8.32 12.73 -6.93
CA ALA A 66 7.63 11.72 -6.14
C ALA A 66 7.90 11.91 -4.64
N ALA A 67 9.16 12.13 -4.25
CA ALA A 67 9.56 12.43 -2.88
C ALA A 67 8.88 13.70 -2.33
N LYS A 68 8.87 14.79 -3.13
CA LYS A 68 8.15 16.03 -2.77
C LYS A 68 6.65 15.83 -2.64
N SER A 69 6.04 14.97 -3.44
CA SER A 69 4.61 14.65 -3.37
C SER A 69 4.27 13.88 -2.08
N SER A 70 5.13 12.92 -1.71
CA SER A 70 4.99 12.14 -0.48
C SER A 70 5.12 13.01 0.76
N GLN A 71 6.11 13.90 0.78
CA GLN A 71 6.30 14.85 1.89
C GLN A 71 5.12 15.83 2.05
N ARG A 72 4.48 16.25 0.95
CA ARG A 72 3.28 17.08 1.02
C ARG A 72 2.08 16.33 1.62
N ARG A 73 1.89 15.05 1.28
CA ARG A 73 0.83 14.21 1.86
C ARG A 73 1.04 13.99 3.36
N SER A 74 2.26 13.71 3.79
CA SER A 74 2.56 13.52 5.22
C SER A 74 2.42 14.82 6.03
N ALA A 75 2.83 15.96 5.46
CA ALA A 75 2.66 17.27 6.09
C ALA A 75 1.17 17.62 6.27
N ALA A 76 0.33 17.37 5.26
CA ALA A 76 -1.12 17.59 5.36
C ALA A 76 -1.76 16.74 6.47
N ALA A 77 -1.44 15.44 6.52
CA ALA A 77 -1.92 14.54 7.58
C ALA A 77 -1.45 14.96 8.99
N SER A 78 -0.20 15.44 9.11
CA SER A 78 0.33 15.94 10.38
C SER A 78 -0.36 17.23 10.85
N SER A 79 -0.75 18.11 9.91
CA SER A 79 -1.43 19.37 10.25
C SER A 79 -2.82 19.15 10.85
N GLU A 80 -3.51 18.08 10.44
CA GLU A 80 -4.81 17.68 10.98
C GLU A 80 -4.66 17.10 12.40
N GLN A 81 -3.56 16.38 12.67
CA GLN A 81 -3.25 15.87 14.02
C GLN A 81 -2.76 16.96 14.99
N LEU A 82 -2.11 18.01 14.50
CA LEU A 82 -1.55 19.09 15.32
C LEU A 82 -2.64 20.02 15.91
N MET A 83 -3.85 20.01 15.37
CA MET A 83 -5.00 20.74 15.92
C MET A 83 -5.66 20.04 17.13
N ASP A 84 -5.23 18.85 17.50
CA ASP A 84 -5.99 17.96 18.40
C ASP A 84 -5.48 17.91 19.85
N ARG A 85 -4.49 18.72 20.27
CA ARG A 85 -3.97 18.64 21.65
C ARG A 85 -5.02 18.96 22.71
N SER A 86 -5.81 20.02 22.50
CA SER A 86 -6.93 20.36 23.39
C SER A 86 -8.00 19.27 23.39
N ARG A 87 -8.30 18.68 22.23
CA ARG A 87 -9.26 17.58 22.10
C ARG A 87 -8.77 16.30 22.78
N LEU A 88 -7.47 15.99 22.71
CA LEU A 88 -6.86 14.87 23.41
C LEU A 88 -6.93 15.05 24.93
N GLU A 89 -6.75 16.28 25.43
CA GLU A 89 -6.91 16.61 26.84
C GLU A 89 -8.38 16.49 27.28
N GLU A 90 -9.34 16.92 26.44
CA GLU A 90 -10.78 16.70 26.67
C GLU A 90 -11.14 15.21 26.72
N LEU A 91 -10.64 14.40 25.78
CA LEU A 91 -10.87 12.96 25.76
C LEU A 91 -10.30 12.27 26.99
N ARG A 92 -9.11 12.70 27.44
CA ARG A 92 -8.49 12.19 28.67
C ARG A 92 -9.33 12.52 29.90
N LYS A 93 -9.87 13.74 29.97
CA LYS A 93 -10.76 14.17 31.05
C LYS A 93 -12.08 13.36 31.04
N LEU A 94 -12.67 13.16 29.86
CA LEU A 94 -13.89 12.36 29.70
C LEU A 94 -13.68 10.92 30.19
N GLN A 95 -12.53 10.33 29.88
CA GLN A 95 -12.17 9.00 30.33
C GLN A 95 -12.06 8.94 31.85
N THR A 96 -11.42 9.93 32.50
CA THR A 96 -11.34 9.97 33.96
C THR A 96 -12.71 10.11 34.61
N ASP A 97 -13.59 10.93 34.03
CA ASP A 97 -14.94 11.16 34.56
C ASP A 97 -15.79 9.88 34.48
N ARG A 98 -15.64 9.07 33.41
CA ARG A 98 -16.30 7.75 33.28
C ARG A 98 -15.83 6.76 34.33
N VAL A 99 -14.52 6.68 34.55
CA VAL A 99 -13.93 5.79 35.56
C VAL A 99 -14.41 6.17 36.96
N GLN A 100 -14.51 7.48 37.24
CA GLN A 100 -15.04 7.97 38.51
C GLN A 100 -16.53 7.64 38.66
N LYS A 101 -17.34 7.89 37.62
CA LYS A 101 -18.77 7.53 37.60
C LYS A 101 -18.98 6.05 37.93
N GLU A 102 -18.24 5.15 37.29
CA GLU A 102 -18.34 3.71 37.53
C GLU A 102 -17.95 3.35 38.98
N LYS A 103 -16.89 3.95 39.52
CA LYS A 103 -16.49 3.75 40.92
C LYS A 103 -17.55 4.24 41.90
N MET A 104 -18.14 5.41 41.64
CA MET A 104 -19.18 5.99 42.48
C MET A 104 -20.47 5.16 42.45
N GLN A 105 -20.86 4.64 41.28
CA GLN A 105 -21.99 3.72 41.13
C GLN A 105 -21.76 2.42 41.91
N ARG A 106 -20.55 1.83 41.86
CA ARG A 106 -20.20 0.65 42.66
C ARG A 106 -20.25 0.91 44.17
N LEU A 107 -19.99 2.15 44.59
CA LEU A 107 -20.08 2.57 45.99
C LEU A 107 -21.52 2.88 46.44
N GLY A 108 -22.50 2.81 45.55
CA GLY A 108 -23.91 3.09 45.84
C GLY A 108 -24.25 4.58 45.96
N MET A 109 -23.41 5.47 45.44
CA MET A 109 -23.69 6.91 45.38
C MET A 109 -24.52 7.25 44.14
N ASP A 110 -25.41 8.23 44.27
CA ASP A 110 -26.22 8.71 43.16
C ASP A 110 -25.39 9.62 42.25
N VAL A 111 -25.22 9.24 40.97
CA VAL A 111 -24.34 9.93 40.02
C VAL A 111 -25.14 10.49 38.86
N SER A 112 -24.90 11.76 38.53
CA SER A 112 -25.53 12.43 37.38
C SER A 112 -25.32 11.66 36.07
N GLU A 113 -26.39 11.54 35.28
CA GLU A 113 -26.40 10.85 33.99
C GLU A 113 -25.42 11.49 32.99
N ASN A 114 -25.25 12.82 33.06
CA ASN A 114 -24.44 13.61 32.14
C ASN A 114 -22.92 13.52 32.39
N LEU A 115 -22.47 12.93 33.51
CA LEU A 115 -21.05 12.80 33.83
C LEU A 115 -20.35 11.80 32.88
N GLY A 116 -19.27 12.23 32.23
CA GLY A 116 -18.49 11.41 31.29
C GLY A 116 -19.12 11.24 29.90
N VAL A 117 -20.11 12.08 29.54
CA VAL A 117 -20.76 12.07 28.22
C VAL A 117 -20.36 13.33 27.45
N ARG A 118 -19.92 13.15 26.20
CA ARG A 118 -19.65 14.26 25.28
C ARG A 118 -20.95 14.55 24.53
N LEU A 119 -21.60 15.67 24.85
CA LEU A 119 -22.66 16.22 24.01
C LEU A 119 -21.96 16.88 22.82
N GLU A 120 -21.82 16.14 21.72
CA GLU A 120 -21.52 16.78 20.45
C GLU A 120 -22.78 17.58 20.08
N ASP A 121 -22.72 18.91 20.18
CA ASP A 121 -23.71 19.75 19.52
C ASP A 121 -23.68 19.36 18.04
N LYS A 122 -24.78 18.77 17.55
CA LYS A 122 -24.97 18.55 16.12
C LYS A 122 -24.94 19.92 15.46
N LEU A 123 -23.76 20.37 15.05
CA LEU A 123 -23.59 21.51 14.16
C LEU A 123 -24.47 21.24 12.94
N ARG A 124 -25.47 22.11 12.75
CA ARG A 124 -26.18 22.30 11.49
C ARG A 124 -25.22 22.84 10.43
#